data_AF-A0A9E3DEV0-F1
#
_entry.id   AF-A0A9E3DEV0-F1
#
_cell.length_a   1.000
_cell.length_b   1.000
_cell.length_c   1.000
_cell.angle_alpha   90.00
_cell.angle_beta   90.00
_cell.angle_gamma   90.00
#
_symmetry.space_group_name_H-M   'P 1'
#
loop_
_entity.id
_entity.type
_entity.pdbx_description
1 polymer ?
#
loop_
_entity_poly.entity_id
_entity_poly.type
_entity_poly.pdbx_seq_one_letter_code
_entity_poly.pdbx_strand_id
1 'polypeptide(L)'
;MDDAFRGSEALREGKLTRYQLRAGFRAIYPDTYVARHATPSLRLRSEAAWLWSGRRGVLAGLAAAALHGSEWIDDDEPVELIYRNQHPPVGIVTRNHRLPNCEITCIAGLPVTSAARTAFDLVRRLPTGEAVARLDALLRATSCRVEDVLLLAERHPRARGLRRLRTALPLVDAGAASPKETWLRLLMVRAGLPAPETQIPVVK
;
A
#
# COMPACT_ATOMS: atom_id res chain seq x y z
N MET A 1 20.49 -15.18 -0.93
CA MET A 1 19.67 -14.51 -1.98
C MET A 1 18.29 -14.44 -1.37
N ASP A 2 18.03 -13.33 -0.67
CA ASP A 2 16.80 -13.17 0.11
C ASP A 2 15.70 -12.49 -0.70
N ASP A 3 16.04 -12.06 -1.92
CA ASP A 3 15.14 -11.44 -2.88
C ASP A 3 14.24 -12.48 -3.56
N ALA A 4 13.07 -12.02 -3.99
CA ALA A 4 12.14 -12.84 -4.74
C ALA A 4 12.63 -13.00 -6.19
N PHE A 5 12.37 -14.16 -6.80
CA PHE A 5 12.72 -14.40 -8.20
C PHE A 5 11.71 -15.30 -8.90
N ARG A 6 11.72 -15.27 -10.23
CA ARG A 6 10.90 -16.16 -11.06
C ARG A 6 11.58 -17.51 -11.26
N GLY A 7 10.89 -18.60 -10.92
CA GLY A 7 11.43 -19.96 -11.02
C GLY A 7 11.73 -20.34 -12.47
N SER A 8 10.81 -20.08 -13.38
CA SER A 8 10.97 -20.35 -14.81
C SER A 8 12.15 -19.61 -15.45
N GLU A 9 12.45 -18.39 -14.98
CA GLU A 9 13.58 -17.58 -15.42
C GLU A 9 14.89 -18.15 -14.91
N ALA A 10 14.99 -18.44 -13.60
CA ALA A 10 16.17 -19.03 -12.99
C ALA A 10 16.54 -20.41 -13.58
N LEU A 11 15.54 -21.23 -13.92
CA LEU A 11 15.75 -22.53 -14.57
C LEU A 11 16.21 -22.37 -16.03
N ARG A 12 15.64 -21.41 -16.77
CA ARG A 12 15.99 -21.16 -18.19
C ARG A 12 17.41 -20.63 -18.34
N GLU A 13 17.84 -19.79 -17.40
CA GLU A 13 19.18 -19.20 -17.39
C GLU A 13 20.25 -20.13 -16.80
N GLY A 14 19.88 -21.34 -16.34
CA GLY A 14 20.81 -22.28 -15.73
C GLY A 14 21.34 -21.86 -14.36
N LYS A 15 20.81 -20.78 -13.77
CA LYS A 15 21.19 -20.30 -12.42
C LYS A 15 20.81 -21.30 -11.33
N LEU A 16 19.74 -22.05 -11.54
CA LEU A 16 19.28 -23.09 -10.62
C LEU A 16 18.86 -24.34 -11.40
N THR A 17 19.07 -25.50 -10.78
CA THR A 17 18.45 -26.76 -11.19
C THR A 17 17.07 -26.94 -10.55
N ARG A 18 16.22 -27.81 -11.11
CA ARG A 18 14.93 -28.16 -10.51
C ARG A 18 15.06 -28.72 -9.08
N TYR A 19 16.15 -29.45 -8.82
CA TYR A 19 16.46 -29.97 -7.50
C TYR A 19 16.78 -28.84 -6.52
N GLN A 20 17.70 -27.93 -6.87
CA GLN A 20 18.04 -26.78 -6.04
C GLN A 20 16.83 -25.89 -5.74
N LEU A 21 15.97 -25.66 -6.74
CA LEU A 21 14.73 -24.90 -6.58
C LEU A 21 13.81 -25.52 -5.51
N ARG A 22 13.61 -26.84 -5.56
CA ARG A 22 12.77 -27.56 -4.59
C ARG A 22 13.40 -27.64 -3.20
N ALA A 23 14.70 -27.83 -3.11
CA ALA A 23 15.39 -27.99 -1.83
C ALA A 23 15.53 -26.65 -1.08
N GLY A 24 16.02 -25.61 -1.76
CA GLY A 24 16.43 -24.35 -1.12
C GLY A 24 15.36 -23.27 -1.04
N PHE A 25 14.26 -23.39 -1.79
CA PHE A 25 13.30 -22.31 -1.97
C PHE A 25 11.86 -22.75 -1.72
N ARG A 26 11.00 -21.78 -1.43
CA ARG A 26 9.55 -21.97 -1.33
C ARG A 26 8.83 -21.02 -2.28
N ALA A 27 7.75 -21.50 -2.89
CA ALA A 27 6.90 -20.67 -3.72
C ALA A 27 6.08 -19.73 -2.80
N ILE A 28 6.10 -18.44 -3.12
CA ILE A 28 5.26 -17.44 -2.45
C ILE A 28 4.01 -17.13 -3.28
N TYR A 29 4.17 -17.07 -4.61
CA TYR A 29 3.12 -16.95 -5.61
C TYR A 29 3.43 -17.91 -6.78
N PRO A 30 2.49 -18.13 -7.73
CA PRO A 30 2.77 -18.96 -8.90
C PRO A 30 4.04 -18.50 -9.64
N ASP A 31 4.93 -19.45 -9.92
CA ASP A 31 6.23 -19.22 -10.58
C ASP A 31 7.16 -18.21 -9.86
N THR A 32 6.89 -17.85 -8.60
CA THR A 32 7.69 -16.88 -7.84
C THR A 32 8.14 -17.47 -6.52
N TYR A 33 9.45 -17.41 -6.26
CA TYR A 33 10.12 -18.12 -5.18
C TYR A 33 10.94 -17.18 -4.31
N VAL A 34 11.07 -17.56 -3.04
CA VAL A 34 11.93 -16.92 -2.04
C VAL A 34 12.73 -17.99 -1.31
N ALA A 35 13.83 -17.60 -0.66
CA ALA A 35 14.60 -18.51 0.17
C ALA A 35 13.71 -19.19 1.22
N ARG A 36 13.90 -20.50 1.44
CA ARG A 36 13.02 -21.30 2.31
C ARG A 36 12.93 -20.78 3.75
N HIS A 37 14.02 -20.19 4.25
CA HIS A 37 14.13 -19.66 5.62
C HIS A 37 13.74 -18.18 5.75
N ALA A 38 13.49 -17.48 4.64
CA ALA A 38 13.18 -16.05 4.69
C ALA A 38 11.76 -15.82 5.22
N THR A 39 11.61 -15.02 6.28
CA THR A 39 10.31 -14.50 6.71
C THR A 39 9.89 -13.40 5.73
N PRO A 40 8.75 -13.53 5.02
CA PRO A 40 8.43 -12.62 3.93
C PRO A 40 7.86 -11.33 4.50
N SER A 41 8.65 -10.26 4.48
CA SER A 41 8.16 -8.90 4.76
C SER A 41 7.21 -8.43 3.66
N LEU A 42 6.41 -7.40 3.94
CA LEU A 42 5.53 -6.78 2.95
C LEU A 42 6.30 -6.31 1.71
N ARG A 43 7.54 -5.83 1.91
CA ARG A 43 8.43 -5.42 0.81
C ARG A 43 8.80 -6.59 -0.10
N LEU A 44 9.24 -7.72 0.48
CA LEU A 44 9.57 -8.92 -0.29
C LEU A 44 8.35 -9.48 -1.02
N ARG A 45 7.19 -9.46 -0.35
CA ARG A 45 5.91 -9.85 -0.96
C ARG A 45 5.50 -8.93 -2.10
N SER A 46 5.79 -7.64 -2.00
CA SER A 46 5.51 -6.65 -3.04
C SER A 46 6.36 -6.87 -4.28
N GLU A 47 7.65 -7.13 -4.10
CA GLU A 47 8.55 -7.52 -5.19
C GLU A 47 8.10 -8.83 -5.85
N ALA A 48 7.78 -9.85 -5.05
CA ALA A 48 7.29 -11.12 -5.55
C ALA A 48 5.98 -10.97 -6.34
N ALA A 49 5.05 -10.11 -5.88
CA ALA A 49 3.80 -9.85 -6.58
C ALA A 49 4.04 -9.14 -7.92
N TRP A 50 4.98 -8.18 -7.96
CA TRP A 50 5.39 -7.52 -9.19
C TRP A 50 6.01 -8.49 -10.19
N LEU A 51 6.89 -9.40 -9.73
CA LEU A 51 7.45 -10.47 -10.56
C LEU A 51 6.38 -11.42 -11.10
N TRP A 52 5.43 -11.83 -10.25
CA TRP A 52 4.27 -12.64 -10.64
C TRP A 52 3.43 -11.98 -11.73
N SER A 53 3.26 -10.65 -11.70
CA SER A 53 2.57 -9.89 -12.75
C SER A 53 3.31 -9.87 -14.10
N GLY A 54 4.50 -10.47 -14.16
CA GLY A 54 5.41 -10.39 -15.30
C GLY A 54 6.06 -9.03 -15.41
N ARG A 55 6.28 -8.33 -14.29
CA ARG A 55 6.83 -6.97 -14.23
C ARG A 55 5.95 -5.90 -14.91
N ARG A 56 4.63 -6.12 -14.92
CA ARG A 56 3.64 -5.25 -15.61
C ARG A 56 2.64 -4.55 -14.68
N GLY A 57 2.46 -5.06 -13.47
CA GLY A 57 1.56 -4.46 -12.48
C GLY A 57 2.19 -3.26 -11.79
N VAL A 58 1.35 -2.35 -11.30
CA VAL A 58 1.75 -1.22 -10.45
C VAL A 58 1.26 -1.50 -9.02
N LEU A 59 2.14 -1.41 -8.03
CA LEU A 59 1.79 -1.62 -6.61
C LEU A 59 0.88 -0.49 -6.12
N ALA A 60 -0.16 -0.86 -5.38
CA ALA A 60 -1.19 0.05 -4.88
C ALA A 60 -1.60 -0.29 -3.44
N GLY A 61 -2.53 0.47 -2.88
CA GLY A 61 -3.11 0.20 -1.57
C GLY A 61 -2.10 0.27 -0.42
N LEU A 62 -2.21 -0.64 0.55
CA LEU A 62 -1.35 -0.66 1.74
C LEU A 62 0.11 -0.99 1.40
N ALA A 63 0.35 -1.89 0.44
CA ALA A 63 1.70 -2.17 -0.05
C ALA A 63 2.37 -0.91 -0.64
N ALA A 64 1.63 -0.11 -1.40
CA ALA A 64 2.14 1.19 -1.88
C ALA A 64 2.37 2.17 -0.73
N ALA A 65 1.45 2.27 0.22
CA ALA A 65 1.60 3.16 1.38
C ALA A 65 2.84 2.81 2.20
N ALA A 66 3.10 1.52 2.45
CA ALA A 66 4.30 1.06 3.14
C ALA A 66 5.58 1.39 2.37
N LEU A 67 5.58 1.27 1.03
CA LEU A 67 6.72 1.68 0.20
C LEU A 67 6.96 3.19 0.22
N HIS A 68 5.92 3.99 0.41
CA HIS A 68 6.03 5.44 0.67
C HIS A 68 6.49 5.78 2.10
N GLY A 69 6.72 4.78 2.95
CA GLY A 69 7.16 4.97 4.34
C GLY A 69 6.03 5.08 5.36
N SER A 70 4.77 4.84 4.97
CA SER A 70 3.65 4.80 5.93
C SER A 70 3.86 3.69 6.96
N GLU A 71 3.68 4.04 8.23
CA GLU A 71 3.80 3.11 9.35
C GLU A 71 2.49 2.32 9.61
N TRP A 72 2.56 1.39 10.57
CA TRP A 72 1.43 0.63 11.13
C TRP A 72 0.78 -0.37 10.18
N ILE A 73 1.51 -0.87 9.17
CA ILE A 73 1.01 -1.83 8.18
C ILE A 73 1.64 -3.18 8.46
N ASP A 74 0.82 -4.22 8.62
CA ASP A 74 1.29 -5.57 8.93
C ASP A 74 1.92 -6.25 7.70
N ASP A 75 2.91 -7.12 7.94
CA ASP A 75 3.63 -7.82 6.88
C ASP A 75 2.77 -8.85 6.13
N ASP A 76 1.67 -9.31 6.74
CA ASP A 76 0.72 -10.28 6.19
C ASP A 76 -0.40 -9.63 5.36
N GLU A 77 -0.47 -8.30 5.30
CA GLU A 77 -1.43 -7.57 4.46
C GLU A 77 -1.40 -8.02 2.99
N PRO A 78 -2.56 -8.20 2.33
CA PRO A 78 -2.59 -8.55 0.91
C PRO A 78 -1.92 -7.49 0.04
N VAL A 79 -1.09 -7.92 -0.91
CA VAL A 79 -0.43 -7.01 -1.84
C VAL A 79 -1.41 -6.60 -2.93
N GLU A 80 -1.77 -5.31 -2.96
CA GLU A 80 -2.63 -4.79 -4.01
C GLU A 80 -1.81 -4.36 -5.25
N LEU A 81 -2.25 -4.80 -6.43
CA LEU A 81 -1.67 -4.48 -7.73
C LEU A 81 -2.73 -3.93 -8.67
N ILE A 82 -2.44 -2.80 -9.31
CA ILE A 82 -3.17 -2.35 -10.48
C ILE A 82 -2.63 -3.12 -11.68
N TYR A 83 -3.34 -4.20 -12.01
CA TYR A 83 -2.98 -5.16 -13.03
C TYR A 83 -4.24 -5.90 -13.50
N ARG A 84 -4.37 -6.08 -14.81
CA ARG A 84 -5.54 -6.75 -15.40
C ARG A 84 -5.42 -8.27 -15.28
N ASN A 85 -5.87 -8.81 -14.16
CA ASN A 85 -6.07 -10.24 -13.96
C ASN A 85 -7.30 -10.46 -13.06
N GLN A 86 -8.18 -11.38 -13.45
CA GLN A 86 -9.40 -11.71 -12.69
C GLN A 86 -9.19 -12.84 -11.68
N HIS A 87 -8.07 -13.57 -11.78
CA HIS A 87 -7.74 -14.70 -10.92
C HIS A 87 -6.36 -14.50 -10.27
N PRO A 88 -6.22 -13.53 -9.35
CA PRO A 88 -5.00 -13.41 -8.56
C PRO A 88 -4.88 -14.58 -7.58
N PRO A 89 -3.65 -15.01 -7.24
CA PRO A 89 -3.42 -15.99 -6.18
C PRO A 89 -3.76 -15.39 -4.81
N VAL A 90 -3.90 -16.26 -3.80
CA VAL A 90 -4.08 -15.85 -2.41
C VAL A 90 -2.96 -14.89 -1.98
N GLY A 91 -3.32 -13.83 -1.26
CA GLY A 91 -2.39 -12.80 -0.81
C GLY A 91 -2.11 -11.70 -1.84
N ILE A 92 -2.67 -11.77 -3.05
CA ILE A 92 -2.65 -10.68 -4.04
C ILE A 92 -4.06 -10.20 -4.32
N VAL A 93 -4.25 -8.89 -4.38
CA VAL A 93 -5.49 -8.25 -4.84
C VAL A 93 -5.21 -7.51 -6.13
N THR A 94 -5.86 -7.89 -7.22
CA THR A 94 -5.73 -7.18 -8.50
C THR A 94 -6.86 -6.18 -8.71
N ARG A 95 -6.52 -5.00 -9.21
CA ARG A 95 -7.46 -3.94 -9.58
C ARG A 95 -7.31 -3.60 -11.05
N ASN A 96 -8.42 -3.63 -11.77
CA ASN A 96 -8.45 -3.26 -13.17
C ASN A 96 -8.77 -1.76 -13.31
N HIS A 97 -7.73 -0.94 -13.22
CA HIS A 97 -7.82 0.51 -13.40
C HIS A 97 -6.78 0.97 -14.42
N ARG A 98 -7.16 1.95 -15.24
CA ARG A 98 -6.20 2.66 -16.08
C ARG A 98 -5.59 3.78 -15.25
N LEU A 99 -4.28 3.70 -15.04
CA LEU A 99 -3.53 4.76 -14.37
C LEU A 99 -2.90 5.69 -15.42
N PRO A 100 -3.06 7.00 -15.30
CA PRO A 100 -2.22 7.94 -16.03
C PRO A 100 -0.79 7.91 -15.46
N ASN A 101 0.20 8.19 -16.29
CA ASN A 101 1.62 8.13 -15.89
C ASN A 101 1.96 9.07 -14.71
N CYS A 102 1.24 10.19 -14.56
CA CYS A 102 1.41 11.11 -13.44
C CYS A 102 0.92 10.56 -12.08
N GLU A 103 0.21 9.43 -12.08
CA GLU A 103 -0.25 8.74 -10.86
C GLU A 103 0.64 7.54 -10.52
N ILE A 104 1.75 7.35 -11.25
CA ILE A 104 2.73 6.27 -11.05
C ILE A 104 4.07 6.90 -10.71
N THR A 105 4.75 6.33 -9.72
CA THR A 105 6.14 6.64 -9.37
C THR A 105 6.94 5.34 -9.25
N CYS A 106 8.25 5.45 -9.03
CA CYS A 106 9.14 4.32 -8.81
C CYS A 106 9.79 4.44 -7.44
N ILE A 107 9.72 3.38 -6.63
CA ILE A 107 10.37 3.29 -5.32
C ILE A 107 11.14 1.98 -5.27
N ALA A 108 12.45 2.07 -5.00
CA ALA A 108 13.35 0.91 -4.97
C ALA A 108 13.25 0.01 -6.22
N GLY A 109 13.05 0.60 -7.41
CA GLY A 109 12.93 -0.12 -8.68
C GLY A 109 11.55 -0.72 -8.96
N LEU A 110 10.58 -0.58 -8.04
CA LEU A 110 9.22 -1.08 -8.21
C LEU A 110 8.28 0.05 -8.67
N PRO A 111 7.38 -0.20 -9.63
CA PRO A 111 6.33 0.74 -9.99
C PRO A 111 5.26 0.78 -8.89
N VAL A 112 5.02 1.97 -8.34
CA VAL A 112 4.08 2.20 -7.22
C VAL A 112 3.15 3.36 -7.59
N THR A 113 1.90 3.34 -7.11
CA THR A 113 1.02 4.52 -7.20
C THR A 113 1.65 5.71 -6.47
N SER A 114 1.51 6.93 -6.99
CA SER A 114 1.98 8.14 -6.31
C SER A 114 1.36 8.28 -4.92
N ALA A 115 1.99 9.02 -4.00
CA ALA A 115 1.47 9.17 -2.64
C ALA A 115 0.01 9.70 -2.64
N ALA A 116 -0.27 10.74 -3.44
CA ALA A 116 -1.61 11.26 -3.63
C ALA A 116 -2.60 10.21 -4.18
N ARG A 117 -2.16 9.39 -5.14
CA ARG A 117 -3.01 8.33 -5.70
C ARG A 117 -3.30 7.25 -4.68
N THR A 118 -2.30 6.85 -3.90
CA THR A 118 -2.43 5.88 -2.81
C THR A 118 -3.40 6.41 -1.76
N ALA A 119 -3.25 7.66 -1.31
CA ALA A 119 -4.16 8.33 -0.39
C ALA A 119 -5.61 8.35 -0.90
N PHE A 120 -5.81 8.81 -2.15
CA PHE A 120 -7.12 8.82 -2.81
C PHE A 120 -7.79 7.44 -2.82
N ASP A 121 -7.02 6.42 -3.17
CA ASP A 121 -7.51 5.06 -3.27
C ASP A 121 -7.80 4.40 -1.90
N LEU A 122 -7.01 4.69 -0.86
CA LEU A 122 -7.26 4.20 0.49
C LEU A 122 -8.54 4.81 1.06
N VAL A 123 -8.66 6.14 0.99
CA VAL A 123 -9.76 6.87 1.62
C VAL A 123 -11.12 6.52 1.01
N ARG A 124 -11.19 6.36 -0.31
CA ARG A 124 -12.47 6.04 -0.98
C ARG A 124 -12.92 4.59 -0.78
N ARG A 125 -12.05 3.69 -0.29
CA ARG A 125 -12.33 2.24 -0.21
C ARG A 125 -12.44 1.73 1.23
N LEU A 126 -11.62 2.22 2.14
CA LEU A 126 -11.62 1.80 3.54
C LEU A 126 -12.79 2.41 4.32
N PRO A 127 -13.19 1.82 5.46
CA PRO A 127 -14.08 2.48 6.44
C PRO A 127 -13.47 3.78 6.95
N THR A 128 -14.29 4.79 7.29
CA THR A 128 -13.81 6.15 7.60
C THR A 128 -12.74 6.21 8.68
N GLY A 129 -12.87 5.45 9.78
CA GLY A 129 -11.88 5.48 10.86
C GLY A 129 -10.50 4.97 10.43
N GLU A 130 -10.50 3.84 9.72
CA GLU A 130 -9.29 3.25 9.17
C GLU A 130 -8.70 4.13 8.07
N ALA A 131 -9.53 4.66 7.17
CA ALA A 131 -9.12 5.58 6.11
C ALA A 131 -8.37 6.80 6.66
N VAL A 132 -8.88 7.41 7.74
CA VAL A 132 -8.23 8.56 8.38
C VAL A 132 -6.91 8.14 9.01
N ALA A 133 -6.87 7.04 9.77
CA ALA A 133 -5.61 6.59 10.40
C ALA A 133 -4.52 6.24 9.38
N ARG A 134 -4.88 5.58 8.28
CA ARG A 134 -3.96 5.28 7.18
C ARG A 134 -3.50 6.54 6.46
N LEU A 135 -4.39 7.52 6.31
CA LEU A 135 -4.05 8.78 5.66
C LEU A 135 -3.15 9.65 6.56
N ASP A 136 -3.43 9.75 7.86
CA ASP A 136 -2.59 10.46 8.83
C ASP A 136 -1.14 9.92 8.78
N ALA A 137 -0.97 8.59 8.76
CA ALA A 137 0.34 7.95 8.64
C ALA A 137 1.02 8.22 7.28
N LEU A 138 0.28 8.16 6.18
CA LEU A 138 0.82 8.39 4.83
C LEU A 138 1.23 9.86 4.59
N LEU A 139 0.41 10.82 5.02
CA LEU A 139 0.72 12.25 4.88
C LEU A 139 1.89 12.65 5.77
N ARG A 140 2.09 12.01 6.92
CA ARG A 140 3.27 12.22 7.77
C ARG A 140 4.55 11.64 7.15
N ALA A 141 4.46 10.53 6.43
CA ALA A 141 5.60 9.90 5.76
C ALA A 141 5.98 10.55 4.42
N THR A 142 5.11 11.40 3.84
CA THR A 142 5.27 11.92 2.48
C THR A 142 5.07 13.44 2.43
N SER A 143 5.40 14.07 1.30
CA SER A 143 5.08 15.47 1.04
C SER A 143 3.64 15.68 0.50
N CYS A 144 2.84 14.61 0.45
CA CYS A 144 1.47 14.68 -0.03
C CYS A 144 0.62 15.46 0.97
N ARG A 145 -0.32 16.25 0.45
CA ARG A 145 -1.28 16.99 1.25
C ARG A 145 -2.72 16.61 0.91
N VAL A 146 -3.65 16.99 1.76
CA VAL A 146 -5.09 16.77 1.56
C VAL A 146 -5.57 17.40 0.24
N GLU A 147 -5.01 18.54 -0.14
CA GLU A 147 -5.36 19.24 -1.39
C GLU A 147 -5.00 18.41 -2.64
N ASP A 148 -3.91 17.64 -2.60
CA ASP A 148 -3.52 16.74 -3.71
C ASP A 148 -4.55 15.62 -3.91
N VAL A 149 -5.12 15.13 -2.81
CA VAL A 149 -6.16 14.08 -2.80
C VAL A 149 -7.48 14.63 -3.36
N LEU A 150 -7.82 15.88 -3.02
CA LEU A 150 -8.98 16.57 -3.56
C LEU A 150 -8.83 16.80 -5.07
N LEU A 151 -7.66 17.20 -5.54
CA LEU A 151 -7.38 17.36 -6.97
C LEU A 151 -7.56 16.04 -7.74
N LEU A 152 -7.17 14.91 -7.15
CA LEU A 152 -7.45 13.59 -7.74
C LEU A 152 -8.94 13.25 -7.74
N ALA A 153 -9.69 13.64 -6.71
CA ALA A 153 -11.14 13.45 -6.69
C ALA A 153 -11.84 14.24 -7.82
N GLU A 154 -11.35 15.42 -8.15
CA GLU A 154 -11.83 16.23 -9.29
C GLU A 154 -11.48 15.59 -10.64
N ARG A 155 -10.27 15.03 -10.77
CA ARG A 155 -9.84 14.30 -11.98
C ARG A 155 -10.61 13.00 -12.21
N HIS A 156 -11.14 12.39 -11.13
CA HIS A 156 -11.87 11.13 -11.17
C HIS A 156 -13.32 11.28 -10.67
N PRO A 157 -14.19 12.09 -11.31
CA PRO A 157 -15.50 12.46 -10.77
C PRO A 157 -16.50 11.29 -10.71
N ARG A 158 -16.22 10.20 -11.44
CA ARG A 158 -17.03 8.97 -11.46
C ARG A 158 -16.48 7.87 -10.57
N ALA A 159 -15.43 8.15 -9.79
CA ALA A 159 -14.90 7.17 -8.86
C ALA A 159 -15.94 6.78 -7.82
N ARG A 160 -16.03 5.48 -7.52
CA ARG A 160 -16.84 4.99 -6.39
C ARG A 160 -16.17 5.41 -5.08
N GLY A 161 -17.00 5.77 -4.09
CA GLY A 161 -16.53 6.13 -2.75
C GLY A 161 -16.23 7.62 -2.53
N LEU A 162 -16.47 8.49 -3.51
CA LEU A 162 -16.19 9.93 -3.38
C LEU A 162 -16.96 10.60 -2.23
N ARG A 163 -18.19 10.17 -1.94
CA ARG A 163 -18.94 10.67 -0.77
C ARG A 163 -18.19 10.38 0.54
N ARG A 164 -17.67 9.16 0.69
CA ARG A 164 -16.88 8.77 1.86
C ARG A 164 -15.59 9.58 1.94
N LEU A 165 -14.93 9.78 0.81
CA LEU A 165 -13.73 10.61 0.73
C LEU A 165 -13.98 12.03 1.21
N ARG A 166 -15.06 12.68 0.73
CA ARG A 166 -15.44 14.03 1.17
C ARG A 166 -15.79 14.10 2.66
N THR A 167 -16.30 13.02 3.25
CA THR A 167 -16.57 12.96 4.70
C THR A 167 -15.32 12.67 5.52
N ALA A 168 -14.36 11.90 4.98
CA ALA A 168 -13.16 11.50 5.70
C ALA A 168 -12.07 12.58 5.68
N LEU A 169 -11.87 13.28 4.57
CA LEU A 169 -10.78 14.25 4.43
C LEU A 169 -10.80 15.38 5.47
N PRO A 170 -11.96 15.97 5.86
CA PRO A 170 -12.00 16.98 6.91
C PRO A 170 -11.58 16.45 8.30
N LEU A 171 -11.54 15.13 8.47
CA LEU A 171 -11.15 14.48 9.72
C LEU A 171 -9.67 14.11 9.73
N VAL A 172 -8.90 14.43 8.70
CA VAL A 172 -7.48 14.05 8.60
C VAL A 172 -6.64 15.04 9.38
N ASP A 173 -5.68 14.51 10.13
CA ASP A 173 -4.72 15.27 10.91
C ASP A 173 -3.38 14.53 10.92
N ALA A 174 -2.42 15.04 10.15
CA ALA A 174 -1.09 14.43 10.03
C ALA A 174 -0.28 14.49 11.34
N GLY A 175 -0.74 15.21 12.36
CA GLY A 175 -0.13 15.28 13.69
C GLY A 175 -0.32 14.02 14.53
N ALA A 176 -1.29 13.15 14.21
CA ALA A 176 -1.51 11.90 14.94
C ALA A 176 -0.35 10.92 14.69
N ALA A 177 0.34 10.51 15.76
CA ALA A 177 1.52 9.64 15.69
C ALA A 177 1.16 8.16 15.57
N SER A 178 -0.04 7.76 15.99
CA SER A 178 -0.49 6.36 15.98
C SER A 178 -1.98 6.19 15.57
N PRO A 179 -2.39 5.01 15.06
CA PRO A 179 -3.79 4.74 14.76
C PRO A 179 -4.72 4.88 15.97
N LYS A 180 -4.21 4.64 17.19
CA LYS A 180 -4.97 4.81 18.44
C LYS A 180 -5.23 6.28 18.77
N GLU A 181 -4.28 7.17 18.49
CA GLU A 181 -4.50 8.62 18.62
C GLU A 181 -5.54 9.12 17.63
N THR A 182 -5.45 8.69 16.36
CA THR A 182 -6.49 9.00 15.37
C THR A 182 -7.86 8.49 15.85
N TRP A 183 -7.93 7.26 16.36
CA TRP A 183 -9.18 6.72 16.90
C TRP A 183 -9.75 7.56 18.04
N LEU A 184 -8.92 7.95 19.02
CA LEU A 184 -9.34 8.78 20.15
C LEU A 184 -9.82 10.17 19.67
N ARG A 185 -9.09 10.80 18.76
CA ARG A 185 -9.45 12.08 18.16
C ARG A 185 -10.80 12.00 17.45
N LEU A 186 -11.02 10.96 16.64
CA LEU A 186 -12.30 10.73 15.97
C LEU A 186 -13.44 10.46 16.96
N LEU A 187 -13.16 9.79 18.08
CA LEU A 187 -14.15 9.57 19.14
C LEU A 187 -14.58 10.90 19.78
N MET A 188 -13.62 11.77 20.11
CA MET A 188 -13.88 13.09 20.69
C MET A 188 -14.68 13.98 19.75
N VAL A 189 -14.29 14.06 18.47
CA VAL A 189 -15.01 14.83 17.46
C VAL A 189 -16.45 14.33 17.30
N ARG A 190 -16.67 13.00 17.31
CA ARG A 190 -18.04 12.43 17.25
C ARG A 190 -18.87 12.73 18.50
N ALA A 191 -18.22 12.89 19.66
CA ALA A 191 -18.87 13.28 20.90
C ALA A 191 -19.18 14.79 20.97
N GLY A 192 -18.85 15.57 19.94
CA GLY A 192 -19.04 17.03 19.92
C GLY A 192 -18.01 17.80 20.75
N LEU A 193 -16.93 17.13 21.17
CA LEU A 193 -15.83 17.76 21.88
C LEU A 193 -14.88 18.46 20.89
N PRO A 194 -14.15 19.52 21.31
CA PRO A 194 -13.12 20.12 20.49
C PRO A 194 -12.06 19.06 20.11
N ALA A 195 -11.50 19.19 18.90
CA ALA A 195 -10.43 18.32 18.47
C ALA A 195 -9.23 18.49 19.40
N PRO A 196 -8.67 17.41 19.97
CA PRO A 196 -7.49 17.49 20.81
C PRO A 196 -6.30 18.03 20.02
N GLU A 197 -5.56 18.97 20.60
CA GLU A 197 -4.25 19.35 20.07
C GLU A 197 -3.29 18.16 20.24
N THR A 198 -2.80 17.62 19.14
CA THR A 198 -1.78 16.57 19.14
C THR A 198 -0.40 17.17 19.44
N GLN A 199 0.50 16.39 20.05
CA GLN A 199 1.91 16.74 20.28
C GLN A 199 2.15 17.94 21.22
N ILE A 200 1.41 18.05 22.32
CA ILE A 200 1.67 19.05 23.38
C ILE A 200 3.08 18.81 23.96
N PRO A 201 4.02 19.77 23.86
CA PRO A 201 5.38 19.58 24.35
C PRO A 201 5.39 19.46 25.88
N VAL A 202 5.92 18.35 26.39
CA VAL A 202 6.16 18.18 27.83
C VAL A 202 7.52 18.81 28.14
N VAL A 203 7.50 20.01 28.71
CA VAL A 203 8.72 20.65 29.22
C VAL A 203 9.15 19.86 30.46
N LYS A 204 10.40 19.38 30.46
CA LYS A 204 11.05 18.80 31.65
C LYS A 204 11.65 19.88 32.52
#